data_AF-A0A6L5HKN0-F1
#
_entry.id   AF-A0A6L5HKN0-F1
#
_cell.length_a   1.000
_cell.length_b   1.000
_cell.length_c   1.000
_cell.angle_alpha   90.00
_cell.angle_beta   90.00
_cell.angle_gamma   90.00
#
_symmetry.space_group_name_H-M   'P 1'
#
loop_
_entity.id
_entity.type
_entity.pdbx_description
1 polymer ?
#
loop_
_entity_poly.entity_id
_entity_poly.type
_entity_poly.pdbx_seq_one_letter_code
_entity_poly.pdbx_strand_id
1 'polypeptide(L)'
;MPTQSTSTQLKSTRQWVHDYAARLLANGEEVRQTAIRELISVEHGVTASPNLVNDEIKKFWVKAGPLMSARLRRPGIPDEVCTSFDKIWDIALDAAVAGHEIERKQLQAHADGAVAAMKTAQSNEQAAIERFDGQTREIDGLRVDKLSLTELLQANEAERKSLAAELKDQAEKAAAQHALNMHEQQRLQGLVDSQQQQLTELRASFQRELTTLAESHQVELVKTQDFLMRETARVRDEEKTKTEKLIKELERERNEKDQLRQLRSKANEEASQLRGRLEVTDRNLEKLEQRNAQLSEQNDRLQTALLESVKAHVSTPEQKDEKPLVAPPVNE
;
A
#
# COMPACT_ATOMS: atom_id res chain seq x y z
N MET A 1 146.85 -21.96 78.55
CA MET A 1 146.12 -22.86 79.47
C MET A 1 145.38 -21.97 80.46
N PRO A 2 144.08 -22.11 80.75
CA PRO A 2 143.12 -23.21 80.50
C PRO A 2 142.05 -22.78 79.46
N THR A 3 141.10 -23.54 78.91
CA THR A 3 140.71 -24.95 78.98
C THR A 3 139.90 -25.22 77.71
N GLN A 4 140.22 -26.32 77.07
CA GLN A 4 139.39 -27.09 76.14
C GLN A 4 137.87 -26.97 76.40
N SER A 5 137.14 -26.61 75.35
CA SER A 5 135.78 -27.11 75.11
C SER A 5 135.72 -27.59 73.66
N THR A 6 136.50 -28.63 73.36
CA THR A 6 136.25 -29.50 72.21
C THR A 6 134.91 -30.18 72.42
N SER A 7 133.83 -29.56 71.96
CA SER A 7 132.64 -30.32 71.62
C SER A 7 132.94 -31.06 70.32
N THR A 8 133.57 -32.21 70.45
CA THR A 8 133.55 -33.27 69.45
C THR A 8 132.11 -33.75 69.32
N GLN A 9 131.26 -32.93 68.72
CA GLN A 9 130.12 -33.43 67.97
C GLN A 9 130.73 -34.30 66.88
N LEU A 10 130.35 -35.57 66.83
CA LEU A 10 130.70 -36.48 65.75
C LEU A 10 130.24 -35.85 64.43
N LYS A 11 131.12 -35.06 63.80
CA LYS A 11 130.87 -34.48 62.48
C LYS A 11 130.53 -35.65 61.57
N SER A 12 129.35 -35.61 60.96
CA SER A 12 128.91 -36.68 60.07
C SER A 12 129.84 -36.72 58.86
N THR A 13 130.08 -37.92 58.29
CA THR A 13 130.85 -38.09 57.05
C THR A 13 130.40 -37.16 55.92
N ARG A 14 129.13 -36.73 55.91
CA ARG A 14 128.60 -35.70 55.00
C ARG A 14 129.23 -34.32 55.21
N GLN A 15 129.34 -33.85 56.44
CA GLN A 15 129.93 -32.55 56.77
C GLN A 15 131.44 -32.53 56.48
N TRP A 16 132.13 -33.65 56.72
CA TRP A 16 133.53 -33.79 56.32
C TRP A 16 133.71 -33.65 54.82
N VAL A 17 132.85 -34.24 53.99
CA VAL A 17 132.92 -34.09 52.53
C VAL A 17 132.80 -32.62 52.12
N HIS A 18 131.89 -31.85 52.73
CA HIS A 18 131.76 -30.41 52.45
C HIS A 18 132.97 -29.60 52.95
N ASP A 19 133.47 -29.87 54.16
CA ASP A 19 134.63 -29.19 54.74
C ASP A 19 135.91 -29.46 53.92
N TYR A 20 136.16 -30.71 53.51
CA TYR A 20 137.29 -31.09 52.68
C TYR A 20 137.14 -30.60 51.23
N ALA A 21 135.93 -30.63 50.66
CA ALA A 21 135.67 -30.05 49.35
C ALA A 21 135.96 -28.54 49.34
N ALA A 22 135.55 -27.81 50.38
CA ALA A 22 135.83 -26.39 50.53
C ALA A 22 137.34 -26.11 50.70
N ARG A 23 138.06 -26.96 51.44
CA ARG A 23 139.53 -26.87 51.59
C ARG A 23 140.26 -27.11 50.26
N LEU A 24 139.91 -28.15 49.53
CA LEU A 24 140.49 -28.43 48.20
C LEU A 24 140.26 -27.26 47.24
N LEU A 25 139.05 -26.72 47.26
CA LEU A 25 138.68 -25.57 46.43
C LEU A 25 139.45 -24.29 46.82
N ALA A 26 139.66 -24.04 48.11
CA ALA A 26 140.47 -22.91 48.59
C ALA A 26 141.94 -23.03 48.21
N ASN A 27 142.47 -24.26 48.15
CA ASN A 27 143.84 -24.55 47.73
C ASN A 27 144.02 -24.56 46.20
N GLY A 28 142.94 -24.37 45.42
CA GLY A 28 142.98 -24.38 43.96
C GLY A 28 143.08 -25.77 43.34
N GLU A 29 142.82 -26.83 44.12
CA GLU A 29 142.84 -28.21 43.66
C GLU A 29 141.46 -28.67 43.19
N GLU A 30 141.44 -29.59 42.23
CA GLU A 30 140.18 -30.17 41.76
C GLU A 30 139.51 -31.00 42.86
N VAL A 31 138.24 -30.68 43.16
CA VAL A 31 137.41 -31.42 44.12
C VAL A 31 137.06 -32.79 43.54
N ARG A 32 137.97 -33.75 43.64
CA ARG A 32 137.79 -35.14 43.19
C ARG A 32 137.30 -36.03 44.33
N GLN A 33 136.43 -36.98 43.97
CA GLN A 33 135.88 -37.98 44.90
C GLN A 33 136.98 -38.82 45.57
N THR A 34 138.05 -39.15 44.85
CA THR A 34 139.19 -39.93 45.36
C THR A 34 139.98 -39.14 46.40
N ALA A 35 140.31 -37.87 46.11
CA ALA A 35 141.05 -36.98 47.01
C ALA A 35 140.33 -36.77 48.34
N ILE A 36 139.01 -36.54 48.32
CA ILE A 36 138.21 -36.39 49.55
C ILE A 36 138.17 -37.69 50.37
N ARG A 37 138.06 -38.84 49.71
CA ARG A 37 138.06 -40.15 50.39
C ARG A 37 139.41 -40.45 51.03
N GLU A 38 140.51 -40.12 50.35
CA GLU A 38 141.86 -40.26 50.88
C GLU A 38 142.06 -39.38 52.11
N LEU A 39 141.69 -38.10 52.05
CA LEU A 39 141.76 -37.18 53.19
C LEU A 39 140.93 -37.66 54.39
N ILE A 40 139.69 -38.12 54.16
CA ILE A 40 138.86 -38.69 55.24
C ILE A 40 139.48 -39.97 55.82
N SER A 41 140.07 -40.81 54.97
CA SER A 41 140.71 -42.06 55.42
C SER A 41 141.98 -41.81 56.24
N VAL A 42 142.79 -40.83 55.85
CA VAL A 42 144.06 -40.48 56.50
C VAL A 42 143.81 -39.77 57.83
N GLU A 43 142.87 -38.83 57.89
CA GLU A 43 142.66 -38.00 59.09
C GLU A 43 141.65 -38.61 60.09
N HIS A 44 140.71 -39.43 59.62
CA HIS A 44 139.61 -39.93 60.46
C HIS A 44 139.50 -41.46 60.50
N GLY A 45 140.30 -42.20 59.73
CA GLY A 45 140.29 -43.67 59.74
C GLY A 45 138.98 -44.32 59.29
N VAL A 46 138.05 -43.55 58.70
CA VAL A 46 136.74 -44.01 58.23
C VAL A 46 136.75 -44.13 56.71
N THR A 47 136.37 -45.30 56.18
CA THR A 47 136.18 -45.49 54.74
C THR A 47 134.84 -44.92 54.30
N ALA A 48 134.81 -43.66 53.85
CA ALA A 48 133.59 -43.04 53.32
C ALA A 48 133.10 -43.74 52.04
N SER A 49 131.78 -44.00 51.98
CA SER A 49 131.14 -44.60 50.80
C SER A 49 131.28 -43.70 49.58
N PRO A 50 131.74 -44.23 48.42
CA PRO A 50 131.88 -43.47 47.19
C PRO A 50 130.60 -42.71 46.81
N ASN A 51 129.44 -43.36 46.87
CA ASN A 51 128.17 -42.76 46.45
C ASN A 51 127.79 -41.56 47.33
N LEU A 52 128.00 -41.67 48.64
CA LEU A 52 127.75 -40.58 49.57
C LEU A 52 128.63 -39.36 49.27
N VAL A 53 129.92 -39.59 49.00
CA VAL A 53 130.86 -38.51 48.66
C VAL A 53 130.45 -37.83 47.36
N ASN A 54 130.03 -38.59 46.34
CA ASN A 54 129.62 -38.03 45.05
C ASN A 54 128.33 -37.20 45.15
N ASP A 55 127.32 -37.68 45.88
CA ASP A 55 126.06 -36.95 46.07
C ASP A 55 126.24 -35.65 46.86
N GLU A 56 127.10 -35.67 47.88
CA GLU A 56 127.43 -34.47 48.65
C GLU A 56 128.32 -33.50 47.85
N ILE A 57 129.23 -33.99 46.99
CA ILE A 57 129.95 -33.15 46.02
C ILE A 57 128.97 -32.48 45.03
N LYS A 58 127.96 -33.18 44.53
CA LYS A 58 126.93 -32.58 43.67
C LYS A 58 126.15 -31.47 44.39
N LYS A 59 125.71 -31.72 45.62
CA LYS A 59 125.04 -30.70 46.45
C LYS A 59 125.96 -29.52 46.75
N PHE A 60 127.25 -29.79 46.99
CA PHE A 60 128.27 -28.76 47.15
C PHE A 60 128.36 -27.90 45.89
N TRP A 61 128.45 -28.48 44.70
CA TRP A 61 128.49 -27.72 43.45
C TRP A 61 127.18 -26.98 43.12
N VAL A 62 126.01 -27.50 43.48
CA VAL A 62 124.74 -26.76 43.34
C VAL A 62 124.75 -25.48 44.19
N LYS A 63 125.43 -25.50 45.36
CA LYS A 63 125.53 -24.35 46.26
C LYS A 63 126.70 -23.42 45.95
N ALA A 64 127.88 -23.98 45.68
CA ALA A 64 129.12 -23.25 45.44
C ALA A 64 129.27 -22.79 43.98
N GLY A 65 128.69 -23.54 43.03
CA GLY A 65 128.78 -23.26 41.59
C GLY A 65 128.20 -21.90 41.19
N PRO A 66 126.98 -21.52 41.62
CA PRO A 66 126.43 -20.19 41.34
C PRO A 66 127.29 -19.06 41.93
N LEU A 67 127.78 -19.22 43.17
CA LEU A 67 128.66 -18.25 43.82
C LEU A 67 129.99 -18.10 43.06
N MET A 68 130.59 -19.21 42.62
CA MET A 68 131.80 -19.19 41.81
C MET A 68 131.57 -18.58 40.43
N SER A 69 130.47 -18.92 39.76
CA SER A 69 130.10 -18.31 38.48
C SER A 69 129.86 -16.80 38.61
N ALA A 70 129.27 -16.35 39.72
CA ALA A 70 129.09 -14.93 40.02
C ALA A 70 130.44 -14.23 40.25
N ARG A 71 131.35 -14.84 41.03
CA ARG A 71 132.73 -14.35 41.22
C ARG A 71 133.50 -14.26 39.90
N LEU A 72 133.39 -15.28 39.04
CA LEU A 72 134.05 -15.30 37.72
C LEU A 72 133.49 -14.22 36.79
N ARG A 73 132.19 -13.93 36.85
CA ARG A 73 131.56 -12.87 36.05
C ARG A 73 131.82 -11.46 36.61
N ARG A 74 132.13 -11.33 37.90
CA ARG A 74 132.35 -10.06 38.59
C ARG A 74 133.60 -10.11 39.48
N PRO A 75 134.81 -10.19 38.89
CA PRO A 75 136.04 -10.25 39.67
C PRO A 75 136.26 -8.96 40.48
N GLY A 76 136.55 -9.09 41.78
CA GLY A 76 136.90 -7.98 42.68
C GLY A 76 135.76 -7.43 43.55
N ILE A 77 134.53 -7.94 43.42
CA ILE A 77 133.40 -7.54 44.28
C ILE A 77 133.27 -8.54 45.45
N PRO A 78 133.13 -8.06 46.71
CA PRO A 78 132.85 -8.95 47.85
C PRO A 78 131.56 -9.77 47.66
N ASP A 79 131.57 -11.03 48.09
CA ASP A 79 130.42 -11.93 47.91
C ASP A 79 129.13 -11.42 48.59
N GLU A 80 129.28 -10.75 49.73
CA GLU A 80 128.16 -10.13 50.45
C GLU A 80 127.44 -9.10 49.58
N VAL A 81 128.19 -8.35 48.77
CA VAL A 81 127.66 -7.35 47.84
C VAL A 81 127.04 -8.03 46.62
N CYS A 82 127.63 -9.10 46.08
CA CYS A 82 127.02 -9.87 45.00
C CYS A 82 125.68 -10.49 45.42
N THR A 83 125.61 -11.11 46.60
CA THR A 83 124.36 -11.72 47.10
C THR A 83 123.29 -10.68 47.43
N SER A 84 123.66 -9.46 47.86
CA SER A 84 122.68 -8.39 48.06
C SER A 84 122.15 -7.85 46.74
N PHE A 85 123.00 -7.70 45.72
CA PHE A 85 122.55 -7.35 44.37
C PHE A 85 121.63 -8.40 43.77
N ASP A 86 121.97 -9.68 43.88
CA ASP A 86 121.13 -10.76 43.33
C ASP A 86 119.75 -10.78 44.03
N LYS A 87 119.70 -10.55 45.35
CA LYS A 87 118.42 -10.39 46.08
C LYS A 87 117.61 -9.19 45.59
N ILE A 88 118.24 -8.05 45.34
CA ILE A 88 117.55 -6.86 44.82
C ILE A 88 117.01 -7.14 43.41
N TRP A 89 117.77 -7.86 42.59
CA TRP A 89 117.35 -8.29 41.26
C TRP A 89 116.18 -9.28 41.33
N ASP A 90 116.22 -10.25 42.23
CA ASP A 90 115.11 -11.20 42.43
C ASP A 90 113.83 -10.47 42.85
N ILE A 91 113.92 -9.53 43.81
CA ILE A 91 112.77 -8.71 44.23
C ILE A 91 112.22 -7.87 43.07
N ALA A 92 113.10 -7.26 42.27
CA ALA A 92 112.69 -6.46 41.11
C ALA A 92 112.05 -7.33 40.01
N LEU A 93 112.59 -8.54 39.79
CA LEU A 93 112.06 -9.50 38.83
C LEU A 93 110.69 -10.01 39.27
N ASP A 94 110.53 -10.38 40.54
CA ASP A 94 109.27 -10.83 41.11
C ASP A 94 108.20 -9.72 41.07
N ALA A 95 108.58 -8.47 41.35
CA ALA A 95 107.70 -7.32 41.24
C ALA A 95 107.26 -7.06 39.78
N ALA A 96 108.16 -7.21 38.81
CA ALA A 96 107.84 -7.07 37.40
C ALA A 96 106.92 -8.19 36.90
N VAL A 97 107.18 -9.45 37.31
CA VAL A 97 106.31 -10.59 37.00
C VAL A 97 104.92 -10.38 37.60
N ALA A 98 104.82 -9.99 38.87
CA ALA A 98 103.55 -9.69 39.52
C ALA A 98 102.79 -8.54 38.83
N GLY A 99 103.49 -7.47 38.43
CA GLY A 99 102.92 -6.36 37.66
C GLY A 99 102.33 -6.82 36.33
N HIS A 100 103.09 -7.59 35.55
CA HIS A 100 102.62 -8.13 34.27
C HIS A 100 101.46 -9.13 34.43
N GLU A 101 101.45 -9.94 35.50
CA GLU A 101 100.32 -10.82 35.79
C GLU A 101 99.05 -10.04 36.12
N ILE A 102 99.15 -8.92 36.83
CA ILE A 102 98.01 -8.04 37.12
C ILE A 102 97.49 -7.41 35.82
N GLU A 103 98.37 -6.84 35.00
CA GLU A 103 97.99 -6.26 33.70
C GLU A 103 97.35 -7.30 32.79
N ARG A 104 97.91 -8.51 32.73
CA ARG A 104 97.34 -9.62 31.96
C ARG A 104 95.94 -9.99 32.44
N LYS A 105 95.72 -10.08 33.75
CA LYS A 105 94.39 -10.38 34.32
C LYS A 105 93.39 -9.25 34.01
N GLN A 106 93.81 -7.99 34.07
CA GLN A 106 92.97 -6.85 33.72
C GLN A 106 92.59 -6.87 32.22
N LEU A 107 93.57 -7.08 31.34
CA LEU A 107 93.32 -7.19 29.90
C LEU A 107 92.43 -8.39 29.56
N GLN A 108 92.60 -9.52 30.25
CA GLN A 108 91.74 -10.68 30.10
C GLN A 108 90.31 -10.37 30.55
N ALA A 109 90.13 -9.73 31.70
CA ALA A 109 88.80 -9.31 32.17
C ALA A 109 88.13 -8.31 31.20
N HIS A 110 88.90 -7.39 30.62
CA HIS A 110 88.40 -6.48 29.59
C HIS A 110 88.01 -7.21 28.30
N ALA A 111 88.80 -8.19 27.86
CA ALA A 111 88.49 -9.01 26.70
C ALA A 111 87.22 -9.84 26.93
N ASP A 112 87.10 -10.50 28.08
CA ASP A 112 85.93 -11.28 28.47
C ASP A 112 84.69 -10.39 28.56
N GLY A 113 84.82 -9.18 29.14
CA GLY A 113 83.77 -8.18 29.18
C GLY A 113 83.33 -7.71 27.79
N ALA A 114 84.27 -7.47 26.88
CA ALA A 114 83.97 -7.09 25.49
C ALA A 114 83.27 -8.23 24.73
N VAL A 115 83.68 -9.49 24.94
CA VAL A 115 83.01 -10.66 24.34
C VAL A 115 81.60 -10.82 24.89
N ALA A 116 81.39 -10.61 26.19
CA ALA A 116 80.06 -10.64 26.79
C ALA A 116 79.16 -9.53 26.22
N ALA A 117 79.66 -8.30 26.11
CA ALA A 117 78.94 -7.17 25.51
C ALA A 117 78.62 -7.40 24.03
N MET A 118 79.54 -8.01 23.27
CA MET A 118 79.30 -8.39 21.88
C MET A 118 78.17 -9.41 21.76
N LYS A 119 78.15 -10.44 22.62
CA LYS A 119 77.10 -11.46 22.62
C LYS A 119 75.73 -10.87 22.98
N THR A 120 75.66 -9.95 23.94
CA THR A 120 74.39 -9.30 24.29
C THR A 120 73.91 -8.34 23.20
N ALA A 121 74.83 -7.62 22.55
CA ALA A 121 74.49 -6.80 21.38
C ALA A 121 73.95 -7.67 20.24
N GLN A 122 74.58 -8.81 19.95
CA GLN A 122 74.12 -9.75 18.93
C GLN A 122 72.74 -10.33 19.26
N SER A 123 72.47 -10.71 20.51
CA SER A 123 71.15 -11.19 20.90
C SER A 123 70.07 -10.11 20.79
N ASN A 124 70.42 -8.86 21.11
CA ASN A 124 69.51 -7.72 20.98
C ASN A 124 69.22 -7.40 19.51
N GLU A 125 70.22 -7.49 18.63
CA GLU A 125 70.05 -7.35 17.19
C GLU A 125 69.14 -8.43 16.62
N GLN A 126 69.36 -9.70 16.99
CA GLN A 126 68.50 -10.82 16.58
C GLN A 126 67.05 -10.61 17.05
N ALA A 127 66.85 -10.22 18.31
CA ALA A 127 65.52 -9.92 18.82
C ALA A 127 64.86 -8.72 18.10
N ALA A 128 65.64 -7.73 17.66
CA ALA A 128 65.12 -6.62 16.86
C ALA A 128 64.71 -7.08 15.45
N ILE A 129 65.53 -7.91 14.80
CA ILE A 129 65.21 -8.51 13.49
C ILE A 129 63.91 -9.32 13.58
N GLU A 130 63.76 -10.19 14.58
CA GLU A 130 62.55 -10.98 14.78
C GLU A 130 61.30 -10.11 14.98
N ARG A 131 61.43 -8.99 15.71
CA ARG A 131 60.34 -8.01 15.87
C ARG A 131 59.98 -7.33 14.56
N PHE A 132 60.97 -6.92 13.76
CA PHE A 132 60.74 -6.31 12.46
C PHE A 132 60.13 -7.29 11.46
N ASP A 133 60.56 -8.55 11.46
CA ASP A 133 59.96 -9.61 10.65
C ASP A 133 58.50 -9.86 11.05
N GLY A 134 58.22 -9.87 12.36
CA GLY A 134 56.86 -9.96 12.88
C GLY A 134 55.96 -8.82 12.37
N GLN A 135 56.42 -7.57 12.52
CA GLN A 135 55.71 -6.39 12.01
C GLN A 135 55.52 -6.42 10.49
N THR A 136 56.51 -6.92 9.75
CA THR A 136 56.41 -7.04 8.29
C THR A 136 55.33 -8.03 7.89
N ARG A 137 55.25 -9.19 8.55
CA ARG A 137 54.18 -10.17 8.32
C ARG A 137 52.81 -9.62 8.68
N GLU A 138 52.69 -8.85 9.77
CA GLU A 138 51.44 -8.18 10.14
C GLU A 138 51.01 -7.16 9.07
N ILE A 139 51.95 -6.33 8.58
CA ILE A 139 51.68 -5.36 7.51
C ILE A 139 51.24 -6.06 6.23
N ASP A 140 51.90 -7.16 5.86
CA ASP A 140 51.53 -7.92 4.67
C ASP A 140 50.16 -8.60 4.84
N GLY A 141 49.83 -9.11 6.03
CA GLY A 141 48.49 -9.57 6.37
C GLY A 141 47.43 -8.47 6.20
N LEU A 142 47.68 -7.28 6.76
CA LEU A 142 46.78 -6.12 6.62
C LEU A 142 46.64 -5.66 5.16
N ARG A 143 47.69 -5.80 4.33
CA ARG A 143 47.61 -5.49 2.90
C ARG A 143 46.71 -6.48 2.16
N VAL A 144 46.80 -7.77 2.48
CA VAL A 144 45.91 -8.80 1.90
C VAL A 144 44.46 -8.56 2.32
N ASP A 145 44.22 -8.28 3.60
CA ASP A 145 42.88 -7.95 4.12
C ASP A 145 42.33 -6.68 3.49
N LYS A 146 43.16 -5.66 3.28
CA LYS A 146 42.76 -4.45 2.55
C LYS A 146 42.34 -4.79 1.13
N LEU A 147 43.10 -5.61 0.41
CA LEU A 147 42.77 -6.01 -0.96
C LEU A 147 41.43 -6.77 -1.01
N SER A 148 41.23 -7.75 -0.14
CA SER A 148 39.98 -8.51 -0.08
C SER A 148 38.77 -7.63 0.26
N LEU A 149 38.91 -6.70 1.21
CA LEU A 149 37.85 -5.74 1.53
C LEU A 149 37.56 -4.79 0.36
N THR A 150 38.58 -4.35 -0.37
CA THR A 150 38.35 -3.51 -1.57
C THR A 150 37.63 -4.27 -2.69
N GLU A 151 37.94 -5.55 -2.89
CA GLU A 151 37.22 -6.41 -3.84
C GLU A 151 35.76 -6.60 -3.43
N LEU A 152 35.50 -6.86 -2.14
CA LEU A 152 34.14 -6.96 -1.61
C LEU A 152 33.37 -5.65 -1.75
N LEU A 153 34.02 -4.50 -1.55
CA LEU A 153 33.39 -3.19 -1.76
C LEU A 153 33.06 -2.97 -3.24
N GLN A 154 33.96 -3.31 -4.16
CA GLN A 154 33.70 -3.22 -5.60
C GLN A 154 32.55 -4.13 -6.04
N ALA A 155 32.48 -5.36 -5.52
CA ALA A 155 31.38 -6.28 -5.78
C ALA A 155 30.04 -5.71 -5.26
N ASN A 156 30.01 -5.21 -4.03
CA ASN A 156 28.83 -4.56 -3.45
C ASN A 156 28.41 -3.30 -4.24
N GLU A 157 29.36 -2.49 -4.73
CA GLU A 157 29.06 -1.34 -5.58
C GLU A 157 28.47 -1.75 -6.93
N ALA A 158 28.94 -2.85 -7.51
CA ALA A 158 28.38 -3.41 -8.73
C ALA A 158 26.94 -3.91 -8.51
N GLU A 159 26.68 -4.63 -7.42
CA GLU A 159 25.33 -5.07 -7.01
C GLU A 159 24.40 -3.89 -6.75
N ARG A 160 24.88 -2.83 -6.07
CA ARG A 160 24.09 -1.61 -5.88
C ARG A 160 23.73 -0.94 -7.19
N LYS A 161 24.65 -0.90 -8.16
CA LYS A 161 24.39 -0.34 -9.49
C LYS A 161 23.40 -1.20 -10.28
N SER A 162 23.48 -2.53 -10.20
CA SER A 162 22.51 -3.42 -10.86
C SER A 162 21.12 -3.28 -10.25
N LEU A 163 21.00 -3.26 -8.92
CA LEU A 163 19.73 -3.05 -8.23
C LEU A 163 19.13 -1.66 -8.53
N ALA A 164 19.97 -0.62 -8.62
CA ALA A 164 19.50 0.71 -9.02
C ALA A 164 18.95 0.72 -10.46
N ALA A 165 19.57 -0.03 -11.37
CA ALA A 165 19.07 -0.20 -12.73
C ALA A 165 17.75 -0.97 -12.74
N GLU A 166 17.63 -2.07 -11.99
CA GLU A 166 16.40 -2.83 -11.86
C GLU A 166 15.24 -2.01 -11.27
N LEU A 167 15.52 -1.19 -10.24
CA LEU A 167 14.53 -0.27 -9.67
C LEU A 167 14.07 0.77 -10.69
N LYS A 168 14.99 1.29 -11.51
CA LYS A 168 14.66 2.23 -12.58
C LYS A 168 13.77 1.56 -13.64
N ASP A 169 14.12 0.36 -14.08
CA ASP A 169 13.34 -0.41 -15.04
C ASP A 169 11.93 -0.74 -14.50
N GLN A 170 11.82 -1.08 -13.21
CA GLN A 170 10.53 -1.32 -12.57
C GLN A 170 9.70 -0.03 -12.45
N ALA A 171 10.33 1.10 -12.12
CA ALA A 171 9.66 2.40 -12.07
C ALA A 171 9.16 2.82 -13.46
N GLU A 172 9.94 2.61 -14.52
CA GLU A 172 9.54 2.87 -15.90
C GLU A 172 8.36 1.97 -16.32
N LYS A 173 8.40 0.68 -15.99
CA LYS A 173 7.28 -0.26 -16.22
C LYS A 173 6.02 0.17 -15.47
N ALA A 174 6.13 0.56 -14.20
CA ALA A 174 5.01 1.03 -13.39
C ALA A 174 4.43 2.33 -13.96
N ALA A 175 5.27 3.28 -14.38
CA ALA A 175 4.83 4.51 -15.01
C ALA A 175 4.11 4.25 -16.35
N ALA A 176 4.62 3.33 -17.17
CA ALA A 176 3.97 2.92 -18.41
C ALA A 176 2.61 2.26 -18.16
N GLN A 177 2.51 1.36 -17.18
CA GLN A 177 1.23 0.77 -16.77
C GLN A 177 0.26 1.82 -16.25
N HIS A 178 0.72 2.78 -15.45
CA HIS A 178 -0.11 3.88 -14.99
C HIS A 178 -0.63 4.73 -16.15
N ALA A 179 0.21 5.04 -17.14
CA ALA A 179 -0.19 5.79 -18.33
C ALA A 179 -1.27 5.05 -19.15
N LEU A 180 -1.11 3.72 -19.32
CA LEU A 180 -2.12 2.89 -19.97
C LEU A 180 -3.45 2.90 -19.20
N ASN A 181 -3.41 2.69 -17.88
CA ASN A 181 -4.60 2.73 -17.03
C ASN A 181 -5.29 4.09 -17.09
N MET A 182 -4.54 5.20 -17.09
CA MET A 182 -5.09 6.55 -17.23
C MET A 182 -5.78 6.73 -18.59
N HIS A 183 -5.19 6.21 -19.66
CA HIS A 183 -5.82 6.26 -20.99
C HIS A 183 -7.10 5.43 -21.04
N GLU A 184 -7.10 4.23 -20.46
CA GLU A 184 -8.30 3.38 -20.37
C GLU A 184 -9.40 4.06 -19.54
N GLN A 185 -9.05 4.69 -18.42
CA GLN A 185 -10.00 5.47 -17.62
C GLN A 185 -10.61 6.62 -18.42
N GLN A 186 -9.81 7.38 -19.15
CA GLN A 186 -10.31 8.44 -20.03
C GLN A 186 -11.23 7.88 -21.13
N ARG A 187 -10.90 6.74 -21.72
CA ARG A 187 -11.73 6.07 -22.72
C ARG A 187 -13.08 5.65 -22.13
N LEU A 188 -13.05 5.03 -20.95
CA LEU A 188 -14.26 4.61 -20.24
C LEU A 188 -15.12 5.81 -19.84
N GLN A 189 -14.50 6.90 -19.37
CA GLN A 189 -15.21 8.12 -19.03
C GLN A 189 -15.88 8.76 -20.26
N GLY A 190 -15.19 8.82 -21.40
CA GLY A 190 -15.80 9.29 -22.65
C GLY A 190 -16.97 8.42 -23.12
N LEU A 191 -16.90 7.10 -22.92
CA LEU A 191 -18.03 6.20 -23.21
C LEU A 191 -19.21 6.47 -22.27
N VAL A 192 -18.96 6.62 -20.95
CA VAL A 192 -20.00 6.95 -19.97
C VAL A 192 -20.67 8.27 -20.32
N ASP A 193 -19.90 9.31 -20.66
CA ASP A 193 -20.44 10.62 -21.04
C ASP A 193 -21.30 10.51 -22.31
N SER A 194 -20.86 9.74 -23.31
CA SER A 194 -21.64 9.50 -24.54
C SER A 194 -22.95 8.75 -24.26
N GLN A 195 -22.94 7.76 -23.37
CA GLN A 195 -24.15 7.02 -22.98
C GLN A 195 -25.10 7.90 -22.18
N GLN A 196 -24.58 8.75 -21.29
CA GLN A 196 -25.39 9.73 -20.56
C GLN A 196 -26.04 10.72 -21.52
N GLN A 197 -25.30 11.22 -22.52
CA GLN A 197 -25.85 12.09 -23.57
C GLN A 197 -26.98 11.39 -24.34
N GLN A 198 -26.76 10.17 -24.82
CA GLN A 198 -27.79 9.38 -25.50
C GLN A 198 -29.05 9.18 -24.63
N LEU A 199 -28.89 8.87 -23.34
CA LEU A 199 -30.02 8.74 -22.42
C LEU A 199 -30.75 10.07 -22.22
N THR A 200 -30.04 11.20 -22.15
CA THR A 200 -30.67 12.53 -22.05
C THR A 200 -31.41 12.92 -23.32
N GLU A 201 -30.85 12.63 -24.50
CA GLU A 201 -31.49 12.87 -25.79
C GLU A 201 -32.72 12.00 -25.98
N LEU A 202 -32.65 10.71 -25.63
CA LEU A 202 -33.80 9.80 -25.64
C LEU A 202 -34.89 10.27 -24.67
N ARG A 203 -34.54 10.68 -23.45
CA ARG A 203 -35.51 11.25 -22.50
C ARG A 203 -36.18 12.50 -23.08
N ALA A 204 -35.41 13.38 -23.71
CA ALA A 204 -35.94 14.58 -24.34
C ALA A 204 -36.82 14.25 -25.57
N SER A 205 -36.44 13.26 -26.39
CA SER A 205 -37.27 12.83 -27.53
C SER A 205 -38.58 12.20 -27.07
N PHE A 206 -38.54 11.30 -26.07
CA PHE A 206 -39.75 10.72 -25.49
C PHE A 206 -40.65 11.78 -24.85
N GLN A 207 -40.09 12.76 -24.14
CA GLN A 207 -40.88 13.86 -23.59
C GLN A 207 -41.55 14.69 -24.70
N ARG A 208 -40.83 14.99 -25.78
CA ARG A 208 -41.40 15.68 -26.95
C ARG A 208 -42.52 14.87 -27.59
N GLU A 209 -42.32 13.58 -27.82
CA GLU A 209 -43.34 12.68 -28.38
C GLU A 209 -44.60 12.60 -27.49
N LEU A 210 -44.43 12.55 -26.17
CA LEU A 210 -45.56 12.60 -25.24
C LEU A 210 -46.30 13.93 -25.29
N THR A 211 -45.58 15.05 -25.40
CA THR A 211 -46.23 16.37 -25.55
C THR A 211 -46.94 16.52 -26.88
N THR A 212 -46.34 16.07 -27.99
CA THR A 212 -47.00 16.16 -29.32
C THR A 212 -48.20 15.23 -29.41
N LEU A 213 -48.15 14.06 -28.77
CA LEU A 213 -49.30 13.16 -28.64
C LEU A 213 -50.41 13.79 -27.77
N ALA A 214 -50.05 14.43 -26.66
CA ALA A 214 -51.03 15.14 -25.82
C ALA A 214 -51.68 16.30 -26.58
N GLU A 215 -50.90 17.07 -27.34
CA GLU A 215 -51.40 18.15 -28.20
C GLU A 215 -52.31 17.62 -29.31
N SER A 216 -51.94 16.51 -29.98
CA SER A 216 -52.76 15.91 -31.03
C SER A 216 -54.08 15.39 -30.48
N HIS A 217 -54.07 14.71 -29.33
CA HIS A 217 -55.29 14.28 -28.64
C HIS A 217 -56.15 15.47 -28.21
N GLN A 218 -55.56 16.56 -27.72
CA GLN A 218 -56.31 17.78 -27.38
C GLN A 218 -56.98 18.38 -28.61
N VAL A 219 -56.29 18.43 -29.76
CA VAL A 219 -56.85 18.91 -31.03
C VAL A 219 -57.99 18.00 -31.51
N GLU A 220 -57.85 16.68 -31.39
CA GLU A 220 -58.93 15.74 -31.69
C GLU A 220 -60.14 15.93 -30.79
N LEU A 221 -59.94 16.10 -29.47
CA LEU A 221 -61.02 16.40 -28.53
C LEU A 221 -61.78 17.67 -28.92
N VAL A 222 -61.08 18.75 -29.26
CA VAL A 222 -61.72 20.00 -29.73
C VAL A 222 -62.50 19.76 -31.02
N LYS A 223 -61.95 19.02 -32.00
CA LYS A 223 -62.67 18.66 -33.23
C LYS A 223 -63.93 17.84 -32.94
N THR A 224 -63.86 16.87 -32.03
CA THR A 224 -65.04 16.07 -31.64
C THR A 224 -66.07 16.93 -30.93
N GLN A 225 -65.66 17.86 -30.07
CA GLN A 225 -66.55 18.83 -29.43
C GLN A 225 -67.23 19.73 -30.47
N ASP A 226 -66.48 20.30 -31.41
CA ASP A 226 -67.03 21.14 -32.48
C ASP A 226 -68.02 20.38 -33.37
N PHE A 227 -67.71 19.13 -33.70
CA PHE A 227 -68.62 18.25 -34.45
C PHE A 227 -69.93 18.03 -33.67
N LEU A 228 -69.85 17.69 -32.37
CA LEU A 228 -71.01 17.51 -31.52
C LEU A 228 -71.83 18.82 -31.39
N MET A 229 -71.19 19.97 -31.27
CA MET A 229 -71.89 21.26 -31.25
C MET A 229 -72.62 21.54 -32.57
N ARG A 230 -71.99 21.25 -33.72
CA ARG A 230 -72.63 21.40 -35.03
C ARG A 230 -73.79 20.42 -35.22
N GLU A 231 -73.62 19.17 -34.85
CA GLU A 231 -74.65 18.14 -34.99
C GLU A 231 -75.83 18.41 -34.06
N THR A 232 -75.58 18.83 -32.81
CA THR A 232 -76.65 19.25 -31.88
C THR A 232 -77.39 20.50 -32.36
N ALA A 233 -76.69 21.47 -32.96
CA ALA A 233 -77.33 22.65 -33.57
C ALA A 233 -78.19 22.25 -34.78
N ARG A 234 -77.67 21.39 -35.67
CA ARG A 234 -78.40 20.86 -36.82
C ARG A 234 -79.66 20.12 -36.39
N VAL A 235 -79.56 19.18 -35.46
CA VAL A 235 -80.71 18.43 -34.92
C VAL A 235 -81.73 19.37 -34.30
N ARG A 236 -81.29 20.38 -33.54
CA ARG A 236 -82.18 21.40 -32.96
C ARG A 236 -82.95 22.16 -34.06
N ASP A 237 -82.29 22.59 -35.12
CA ASP A 237 -82.93 23.34 -36.20
C ASP A 237 -83.85 22.45 -37.04
N GLU A 238 -83.47 21.19 -37.30
CA GLU A 238 -84.35 20.19 -37.91
C GLU A 238 -85.62 19.98 -37.08
N GLU A 239 -85.50 19.81 -35.75
CA GLU A 239 -86.66 19.70 -34.87
C GLU A 239 -87.51 20.98 -34.85
N LYS A 240 -86.91 22.18 -34.85
CA LYS A 240 -87.66 23.44 -35.00
C LYS A 240 -88.44 23.50 -36.32
N THR A 241 -87.85 23.11 -37.43
CA THR A 241 -88.57 23.11 -38.71
C THR A 241 -89.72 22.09 -38.73
N LYS A 242 -89.57 20.93 -38.07
CA LYS A 242 -90.65 19.96 -37.89
C LYS A 242 -91.76 20.53 -37.01
N THR A 243 -91.44 21.17 -35.89
CA THR A 243 -92.45 21.78 -35.03
C THR A 243 -93.19 22.92 -35.73
N GLU A 244 -92.50 23.79 -36.48
CA GLU A 244 -93.13 24.83 -37.30
C GLU A 244 -94.09 24.26 -38.36
N LYS A 245 -93.74 23.14 -39.00
CA LYS A 245 -94.64 22.45 -39.95
C LYS A 245 -95.89 21.93 -39.24
N LEU A 246 -95.72 21.23 -38.11
CA LEU A 246 -96.84 20.74 -37.30
C LEU A 246 -97.74 21.87 -36.81
N ILE A 247 -97.18 23.02 -36.43
CA ILE A 247 -97.95 24.22 -36.05
C ILE A 247 -98.81 24.70 -37.22
N LYS A 248 -98.25 24.81 -38.43
CA LYS A 248 -98.99 25.22 -39.63
C LYS A 248 -100.10 24.23 -40.01
N GLU A 249 -99.85 22.93 -39.88
CA GLU A 249 -100.87 21.89 -40.09
C GLU A 249 -101.99 22.00 -39.06
N LEU A 250 -101.66 22.21 -37.79
CA LEU A 250 -102.64 22.40 -36.72
C LEU A 250 -103.50 23.67 -36.94
N GLU A 251 -102.92 24.77 -37.42
CA GLU A 251 -103.67 25.97 -37.80
C GLU A 251 -104.62 25.72 -38.98
N ARG A 252 -104.20 24.95 -39.99
CA ARG A 252 -105.08 24.56 -41.11
C ARG A 252 -106.27 23.73 -40.62
N GLU A 253 -106.02 22.71 -39.81
CA GLU A 253 -107.06 21.87 -39.20
C GLU A 253 -108.04 22.69 -38.33
N ARG A 254 -107.55 23.67 -37.57
CA ARG A 254 -108.40 24.60 -36.83
C ARG A 254 -109.29 25.43 -37.75
N ASN A 255 -108.74 25.97 -38.83
CA ASN A 255 -109.50 26.76 -39.81
C ASN A 255 -110.57 25.91 -40.52
N GLU A 256 -110.24 24.68 -40.91
CA GLU A 256 -111.19 23.73 -41.51
C GLU A 256 -112.32 23.37 -40.53
N LYS A 257 -111.98 23.13 -39.26
CA LYS A 257 -112.99 22.89 -38.21
C LYS A 257 -113.93 24.08 -38.02
N ASP A 258 -113.43 25.31 -38.07
CA ASP A 258 -114.27 26.51 -37.98
C ASP A 258 -115.13 26.72 -39.23
N GLN A 259 -114.63 26.40 -40.42
CA GLN A 259 -115.45 26.35 -41.65
C GLN A 259 -116.59 25.33 -41.53
N LEU A 260 -116.31 24.12 -41.03
CA LEU A 260 -117.33 23.09 -40.80
C LEU A 260 -118.37 23.53 -39.76
N ARG A 261 -117.96 24.26 -38.71
CA ARG A 261 -118.90 24.85 -37.74
C ARG A 261 -119.84 25.86 -38.40
N GLN A 262 -119.33 26.74 -39.25
CA GLN A 262 -120.15 27.71 -39.98
C GLN A 262 -121.12 27.02 -40.95
N LEU A 263 -120.67 26.01 -41.70
CA LEU A 263 -121.52 25.23 -42.60
C LEU A 263 -122.64 24.52 -41.83
N ARG A 264 -122.32 23.92 -40.67
CA ARG A 264 -123.33 23.31 -39.80
C ARG A 264 -124.34 24.34 -39.27
N SER A 265 -123.90 25.55 -38.90
CA SER A 265 -124.81 26.63 -38.49
C SER A 265 -125.78 27.00 -39.60
N LYS A 266 -125.26 27.21 -40.83
CA LYS A 266 -126.08 27.52 -42.01
C LYS A 266 -127.09 26.40 -42.33
N ALA A 267 -126.65 25.14 -42.32
CA ALA A 267 -127.55 24.00 -42.54
C ALA A 267 -128.65 23.91 -41.46
N ASN A 268 -128.34 24.27 -40.21
CA ASN A 268 -129.33 24.29 -39.13
C ASN A 268 -130.35 25.43 -39.29
N GLU A 269 -129.91 26.62 -39.73
CA GLU A 269 -130.78 27.73 -40.09
C GLU A 269 -131.71 27.35 -41.25
N GLU A 270 -131.18 26.76 -42.32
CA GLU A 270 -131.96 26.26 -43.46
C GLU A 270 -132.98 25.19 -43.02
N ALA A 271 -132.58 24.24 -42.17
CA ALA A 271 -133.49 23.23 -41.63
C ALA A 271 -134.64 23.84 -40.81
N SER A 272 -134.35 24.87 -40.00
CA SER A 272 -135.38 25.59 -39.23
C SER A 272 -136.35 26.36 -40.13
N GLN A 273 -135.85 27.00 -41.20
CA GLN A 273 -136.69 27.68 -42.19
C GLN A 273 -137.59 26.71 -42.95
N LEU A 274 -137.08 25.53 -43.33
CA LEU A 274 -137.86 24.49 -43.99
C LEU A 274 -138.93 23.90 -43.07
N ARG A 275 -138.62 23.66 -41.79
CA ARG A 275 -139.62 23.24 -40.79
C ARG A 275 -140.73 24.27 -40.62
N GLY A 276 -140.37 25.56 -40.53
CA GLY A 276 -141.36 26.64 -40.44
C GLY A 276 -142.28 26.71 -41.66
N ARG A 277 -141.76 26.46 -42.87
CA ARG A 277 -142.59 26.38 -44.10
C ARG A 277 -143.53 25.18 -44.07
N LEU A 278 -143.06 24.02 -43.61
CA LEU A 278 -143.86 22.80 -43.46
C LEU A 278 -145.02 22.98 -42.46
N GLU A 279 -144.76 23.55 -41.28
CA GLU A 279 -145.83 23.83 -40.31
C GLU A 279 -146.90 24.79 -40.87
N VAL A 280 -146.51 25.74 -41.71
CA VAL A 280 -147.46 26.65 -42.37
C VAL A 280 -148.28 25.92 -43.43
N THR A 281 -147.68 25.00 -44.19
CA THR A 281 -148.42 24.18 -45.15
C THR A 281 -149.38 23.20 -44.47
N ASP A 282 -148.98 22.59 -43.35
CA ASP A 282 -149.84 21.68 -42.59
C ASP A 282 -151.07 22.40 -42.03
N ARG A 283 -150.88 23.59 -41.43
CA ARG A 283 -152.01 24.44 -40.97
C ARG A 283 -152.94 24.87 -42.12
N ASN A 284 -152.43 25.00 -43.34
CA ASN A 284 -153.25 25.33 -44.51
C ASN A 284 -154.03 24.12 -45.03
N LEU A 285 -153.43 22.92 -44.99
CA LEU A 285 -154.09 21.65 -45.29
C LEU A 285 -155.23 21.38 -44.31
N GLU A 286 -155.00 21.49 -43.00
CA GLU A 286 -156.04 21.31 -41.98
C GLU A 286 -157.24 22.25 -42.19
N LYS A 287 -157.00 23.51 -42.57
CA LYS A 287 -158.07 24.48 -42.89
C LYS A 287 -158.85 24.10 -44.15
N LEU A 288 -158.19 23.53 -45.16
CA LEU A 288 -158.84 23.06 -46.38
C LEU A 288 -159.67 21.80 -46.12
N GLU A 289 -159.17 20.88 -45.30
CA GLU A 289 -159.88 19.66 -44.88
C GLU A 289 -161.14 20.00 -44.08
N GLN A 290 -161.06 20.95 -43.12
CA GLN A 290 -162.23 21.42 -42.37
C GLN A 290 -163.31 22.04 -43.26
N ARG A 291 -162.91 22.83 -44.27
CA ARG A 291 -163.86 23.41 -45.26
C ARG A 291 -164.52 22.34 -46.12
N ASN A 292 -163.77 21.32 -46.52
CA ASN A 292 -164.29 20.25 -47.37
C ASN A 292 -165.30 19.36 -46.61
N ALA A 293 -165.01 19.07 -45.34
CA ALA A 293 -165.95 18.37 -44.45
C ALA A 293 -167.27 19.14 -44.28
N GLN A 294 -167.20 20.46 -44.05
CA GLN A 294 -168.38 21.33 -43.92
C GLN A 294 -169.23 21.37 -45.20
N LEU A 295 -168.60 21.38 -46.38
CA LEU A 295 -169.32 21.34 -47.66
C LEU A 295 -169.97 19.98 -47.92
N SER A 296 -169.35 18.89 -47.48
CA SER A 296 -169.95 17.55 -47.60
C SER A 296 -171.19 17.40 -46.72
N GLU A 297 -171.16 17.88 -45.47
CA GLU A 297 -172.32 17.85 -44.58
C GLU A 297 -173.50 18.70 -45.10
N GLN A 298 -173.20 19.83 -45.73
CA GLN A 298 -174.23 20.68 -46.34
C GLN A 298 -174.90 19.99 -47.53
N ASN A 299 -174.13 19.28 -48.36
CA ASN A 299 -174.68 18.51 -49.48
C ASN A 299 -175.55 17.33 -49.01
N ASP A 300 -175.11 16.60 -47.97
CA ASP A 300 -175.87 15.49 -47.42
C ASP A 300 -177.20 15.95 -46.80
N ARG A 301 -177.21 17.09 -46.10
CA ARG A 301 -178.43 17.70 -45.54
C ARG A 301 -179.41 18.18 -46.60
N LEU A 302 -178.92 18.64 -47.76
CA LEU A 302 -179.78 19.06 -48.88
C LEU A 302 -180.40 17.86 -49.61
N GLN A 303 -179.66 16.75 -49.75
CA GLN A 303 -180.17 15.54 -50.40
C GLN A 303 -181.25 14.83 -49.55
N THR A 304 -181.11 14.81 -48.23
CA THR A 304 -182.13 14.23 -47.35
C THR A 304 -183.43 15.04 -47.33
N ALA A 305 -183.34 16.38 -47.30
CA ALA A 305 -184.51 17.26 -47.32
C ALA A 305 -185.34 17.15 -48.61
N LEU A 306 -184.70 16.90 -49.76
CA LEU A 306 -185.42 16.71 -51.03
C LEU A 306 -186.21 15.40 -51.08
N LEU A 307 -185.69 14.32 -50.51
CA LEU A 307 -186.32 13.00 -50.55
C LEU A 307 -187.55 12.88 -49.63
N GLU A 308 -187.59 13.64 -48.53
CA GLU A 308 -188.75 13.66 -47.62
C GLU A 308 -189.93 14.46 -48.19
N SER A 309 -189.68 15.53 -48.95
CA SER A 309 -190.74 16.37 -49.53
C SER A 309 -191.60 15.67 -50.60
N VAL A 310 -191.06 14.66 -51.29
CA VAL A 310 -191.78 13.93 -52.37
C VAL A 310 -192.70 12.84 -51.83
N LYS A 311 -192.49 12.37 -50.59
CA LYS A 311 -193.23 11.24 -50.01
C LYS A 311 -194.56 11.62 -49.37
N ALA A 312 -194.83 12.91 -49.16
CA ALA A 312 -195.92 13.39 -48.29
C ALA A 312 -197.18 13.95 -49.01
N HIS A 313 -197.33 13.86 -50.34
CA HIS A 313 -198.42 14.59 -51.07
C HIS A 313 -199.36 13.75 -51.98
N VAL A 314 -199.41 12.41 -51.92
CA VAL A 314 -200.18 11.56 -52.89
C VAL A 314 -201.36 10.75 -52.29
N SER A 315 -201.94 11.06 -51.11
CA SER A 315 -203.15 10.33 -50.62
C SER A 315 -204.14 11.18 -49.78
N THR A 316 -205.17 11.69 -50.48
CA THR A 316 -206.57 12.19 -50.17
C THR A 316 -207.19 12.09 -48.75
N PRO A 317 -208.36 12.73 -48.45
CA PRO A 317 -208.81 14.15 -48.58
C PRO A 317 -209.62 14.69 -47.35
N GLU A 318 -210.05 15.96 -47.42
CA GLU A 318 -211.13 16.65 -46.66
C GLU A 318 -210.96 17.13 -45.19
N GLN A 319 -211.58 18.31 -44.97
CA GLN A 319 -211.92 19.08 -43.75
C GLN A 319 -210.82 20.01 -43.20
N LYS A 320 -210.80 21.30 -43.59
CA LYS A 320 -211.61 22.44 -43.11
C LYS A 320 -211.46 22.74 -41.62
N ASP A 321 -211.18 24.03 -41.40
CA ASP A 321 -211.52 24.84 -40.24
C ASP A 321 -210.75 24.48 -38.95
N GLU A 322 -210.22 25.41 -38.17
CA GLU A 322 -210.27 26.86 -38.15
C GLU A 322 -209.31 27.27 -37.02
N LYS A 323 -209.05 28.57 -36.93
CA LYS A 323 -208.71 29.30 -35.70
C LYS A 323 -207.23 29.44 -35.27
N PRO A 324 -206.93 30.58 -34.62
CA PRO A 324 -205.96 31.53 -35.16
C PRO A 324 -205.06 32.12 -34.06
N LEU A 325 -204.34 33.20 -34.41
CA LEU A 325 -203.72 34.19 -33.49
C LEU A 325 -202.54 33.61 -32.66
N VAL A 326 -201.35 34.20 -32.60
CA VAL A 326 -200.91 35.60 -32.40
C VAL A 326 -199.44 35.62 -32.86
N ALA A 327 -199.00 36.43 -33.84
CA ALA A 327 -198.50 37.81 -33.72
C ALA A 327 -197.33 38.01 -32.73
N PRO A 328 -196.56 39.11 -32.83
CA PRO A 328 -195.86 39.72 -33.98
C PRO A 328 -194.37 39.93 -33.52
N PRO A 329 -193.52 40.91 -33.94
CA PRO A 329 -193.81 42.11 -34.71
C PRO A 329 -192.66 42.52 -35.70
N VAL A 330 -192.81 43.54 -36.56
CA VAL A 330 -192.36 44.96 -36.36
C VAL A 330 -190.89 44.99 -35.91
N ASN A 331 -189.97 45.75 -36.50
CA ASN A 331 -189.91 46.77 -37.54
C ASN A 331 -188.41 46.85 -37.96
N GLU A 332 -188.12 47.70 -38.94
CA GLU A 332 -186.90 48.53 -39.07
C GLU A 332 -185.56 48.03 -38.47
#